data_AF-A0A2A4TK85-F1
#
_entry.id   AF-A0A2A4TK85-F1
#
_cell.length_a   1.000
_cell.length_b   1.000
_cell.length_c   1.000
_cell.angle_alpha   90.00
_cell.angle_beta   90.00
_cell.angle_gamma   90.00
#
_symmetry.space_group_name_H-M   'P 1'
#
loop_
_entity.id
_entity.type
_entity.pdbx_description
1 polymer ?
#
loop_
_entity_poly.entity_id
_entity_poly.type
_entity_poly.pdbx_seq_one_letter_code
_entity_poly.pdbx_strand_id
1 'polypeptide(L)'
;MWVACDSVFEARVLTLVSIQLVFAKRNTFNFYIEVHVKVHIYSLMMKRHEYWRMKYRGDRYLETASISEIEKRSQEINFNSLTVNDNGQISIHTDAGGVEWMKLGTHIQEEIILRGLDFRTLKIMDNLPRVSHPEPPRGLRILKGQALPDQPYLVRIGQRQHIIDAYSRGRIRIAPAVSYSDPSLNIAIRDDELKVKTILSRKGVLIQKIDEFSGKIIGAPFEPLGDLTITRDINDNFFVLCLTQQYQPRQLDDFDGDGLLIITNPRRFQKRLERAVNAVRPDLKMTASEVVYYDPYKPDPAHIPGHLVKDFRYWYQQEFRMVWTKPGLGLDEKPFFVELGTLKGIASMYVFPK
;
A
#
# COMPACT_ATOMS: atom_id res chain seq x y z
N MET A 1 19.11 -12.72 7.88
CA MET A 1 19.06 -13.30 9.24
C MET A 1 17.82 -12.75 9.92
N TRP A 2 16.68 -13.42 9.74
CA TRP A 2 15.40 -13.05 10.33
C TRP A 2 15.14 -14.03 11.48
N VAL A 3 15.00 -13.52 12.71
CA VAL A 3 14.63 -14.35 13.86
C VAL A 3 13.17 -14.75 13.66
N ALA A 4 12.92 -16.07 13.62
CA ALA A 4 11.58 -16.63 13.45
C ALA A 4 10.71 -16.24 14.65
N CYS A 5 9.64 -15.49 14.39
CA CYS A 5 8.56 -15.35 15.34
C CYS A 5 7.73 -16.64 15.28
N ASP A 6 8.13 -17.63 16.09
CA ASP A 6 7.50 -18.94 16.21
C ASP A 6 6.10 -18.81 16.80
N SER A 7 5.14 -18.55 15.93
CA SER A 7 3.72 -18.62 16.25
C SER A 7 3.07 -19.64 15.31
N VAL A 8 2.62 -20.74 15.91
CA VAL A 8 1.99 -21.87 15.22
C VAL A 8 0.64 -21.40 14.69
N PHE A 9 0.38 -21.64 13.41
CA PHE A 9 -0.90 -21.32 12.77
C PHE A 9 -1.61 -22.63 12.42
N GLU A 10 -2.88 -22.75 12.78
CA GLU A 10 -3.67 -23.94 12.48
C GLU A 10 -4.21 -23.86 11.05
N ALA A 11 -3.57 -24.55 10.10
CA ALA A 11 -4.07 -24.69 8.75
C ALA A 11 -4.92 -25.95 8.63
N ARG A 12 -6.24 -25.81 8.45
CA ARG A 12 -7.11 -26.94 8.12
C ARG A 12 -6.83 -27.38 6.69
N VAL A 13 -6.02 -28.42 6.53
CA VAL A 13 -5.69 -28.99 5.22
C VAL A 13 -5.98 -30.48 5.31
N LEU A 14 -6.96 -30.90 4.50
CA LEU A 14 -7.49 -32.27 4.28
C LEU A 14 -8.67 -32.68 5.16
N THR A 15 -9.85 -32.67 4.53
CA THR A 15 -11.01 -33.45 4.95
C THR A 15 -10.93 -34.80 4.25
N LEU A 16 -10.56 -35.86 4.97
CA LEU A 16 -10.64 -37.21 4.45
C LEU A 16 -12.01 -37.78 4.84
N VAL A 17 -12.88 -37.99 3.84
CA VAL A 17 -14.19 -38.59 4.02
C VAL A 17 -14.06 -40.08 3.74
N SER A 18 -14.12 -40.91 4.78
CA SER A 18 -14.30 -42.36 4.59
C SER A 18 -15.77 -42.71 4.75
N ILE A 19 -16.32 -43.34 3.71
CA ILE A 19 -17.69 -43.85 3.69
C ILE A 19 -17.62 -45.34 4.00
N GLN A 20 -18.13 -45.75 5.16
CA GLN A 20 -18.37 -47.16 5.45
C GLN A 20 -19.85 -47.47 5.23
N LEU A 21 -20.13 -48.32 4.23
CA LEU A 21 -21.45 -48.89 4.01
C LEU A 21 -21.62 -50.09 4.96
N VAL A 22 -22.57 -50.00 5.88
CA VAL A 22 -22.93 -51.13 6.75
C VAL A 22 -24.24 -51.70 6.23
N PHE A 23 -24.21 -52.96 5.76
CA PHE A 23 -25.43 -53.66 5.33
C PHE A 23 -26.13 -54.26 6.55
N ALA A 24 -27.34 -53.78 6.85
CA ALA A 24 -28.17 -54.30 7.92
C ALA A 24 -28.92 -55.58 7.51
N LYS A 25 -29.14 -56.45 8.51
CA LYS A 25 -29.78 -57.76 8.41
C LYS A 25 -31.27 -57.63 8.07
N ARG A 26 -31.76 -58.52 7.21
CA ARG A 26 -33.17 -58.66 6.77
C ARG A 26 -34.13 -58.69 7.96
N ASN A 27 -35.12 -57.80 7.96
CA ASN A 27 -36.46 -58.14 8.43
C ASN A 27 -37.52 -57.52 7.50
N THR A 28 -38.58 -58.28 7.31
CA THR A 28 -39.59 -58.18 6.25
C THR A 28 -40.15 -56.76 6.07
N PHE A 29 -40.04 -56.28 4.82
CA PHE A 29 -40.79 -55.19 4.15
C PHE A 29 -40.27 -53.74 4.11
N ASN A 30 -39.07 -53.38 4.59
CA ASN A 30 -38.42 -52.12 4.16
C ASN A 30 -36.88 -52.20 4.21
N PHE A 31 -36.21 -51.67 3.18
CA PHE A 31 -34.75 -51.49 3.15
C PHE A 31 -34.40 -50.04 3.50
N TYR A 32 -33.57 -49.84 4.52
CA TYR A 32 -32.93 -48.55 4.78
C TYR A 32 -31.42 -48.76 4.78
N ILE A 33 -30.69 -47.90 4.06
CA ILE A 33 -29.22 -47.88 4.07
C ILE A 33 -28.80 -46.83 5.09
N GLU A 34 -28.11 -47.26 6.14
CA GLU A 34 -27.49 -46.37 7.11
C GLU A 34 -26.06 -46.05 6.63
N VAL A 35 -25.83 -44.80 6.22
CA VAL A 35 -24.50 -44.34 5.77
C VAL A 35 -23.82 -43.62 6.93
N HIS A 36 -22.83 -44.28 7.53
CA HIS A 36 -21.97 -43.63 8.52
C HIS A 36 -20.80 -42.94 7.82
N VAL A 37 -20.84 -41.61 7.78
CA VAL A 37 -19.74 -40.78 7.28
C VAL A 37 -18.78 -40.49 8.44
N LYS A 38 -17.57 -41.04 8.41
CA LYS A 38 -16.52 -40.66 9.36
C LYS A 38 -15.62 -39.60 8.73
N VAL A 39 -15.79 -38.36 9.16
CA VAL A 39 -14.91 -37.25 8.77
C VAL A 39 -13.68 -37.26 9.68
N HIS A 40 -12.51 -37.55 9.12
CA HIS A 40 -11.25 -37.40 9.85
C HIS A 40 -10.67 -36.03 9.50
N ILE A 41 -10.63 -35.14 10.49
CA ILE A 41 -9.98 -33.84 10.38
C ILE A 41 -8.58 -34.00 10.95
N TYR A 42 -7.58 -34.08 10.07
CA TYR A 42 -6.18 -34.02 10.48
C TYR A 42 -5.75 -32.56 10.50
N SER A 43 -5.39 -32.05 11.68
CA SER A 43 -4.78 -30.72 11.81
C SER A 43 -3.27 -30.91 11.65
N LEU A 44 -2.74 -30.59 10.47
CA LEU A 44 -1.30 -30.50 10.25
C LEU A 44 -0.83 -29.16 10.81
N MET A 45 -0.17 -29.18 11.97
CA MET A 45 0.53 -28.01 12.49
C MET A 45 1.72 -27.71 11.59
N MET A 46 1.60 -26.66 10.78
CA MET A 46 2.65 -26.17 9.89
C MET A 46 3.18 -24.85 10.43
N LYS A 47 4.50 -24.63 10.38
CA LYS A 47 5.04 -23.32 10.75
C LYS A 47 4.52 -22.26 9.78
N ARG A 48 4.27 -21.05 10.27
CA ARG A 48 3.69 -19.97 9.46
C ARG A 48 4.43 -19.72 8.14
N HIS A 49 5.76 -19.70 8.20
CA HIS A 49 6.59 -19.46 7.01
C HIS A 49 6.55 -20.64 6.02
N GLU A 50 6.39 -21.88 6.48
CA GLU A 50 6.20 -23.05 5.61
C GLU A 50 4.86 -22.97 4.88
N TYR A 51 3.81 -22.55 5.58
CA TYR A 51 2.50 -22.32 4.98
C TYR A 51 2.55 -21.24 3.89
N TRP A 52 3.23 -20.12 4.15
CA TRP A 52 3.43 -19.07 3.14
C TRP A 52 4.23 -19.55 1.93
N ARG A 53 5.31 -20.31 2.13
CA ARG A 53 6.07 -20.93 1.04
C ARG A 53 5.22 -21.90 0.22
N MET A 54 4.43 -22.75 0.88
CA MET A 54 3.50 -23.66 0.22
C MET A 54 2.48 -22.89 -0.64
N LYS A 55 1.86 -21.84 -0.09
CA LYS A 55 0.94 -20.97 -0.82
C LYS A 55 1.60 -20.30 -2.02
N TYR A 56 2.82 -19.78 -1.84
CA TYR A 56 3.59 -19.18 -2.93
C TYR A 56 3.93 -20.18 -4.04
N ARG A 57 4.34 -21.41 -3.70
CA ARG A 57 4.59 -22.46 -4.70
C ARG A 57 3.32 -22.84 -5.48
N GLY A 58 2.16 -22.82 -4.81
CA GLY A 58 0.87 -23.08 -5.45
C GLY A 58 0.45 -22.00 -6.45
N ASP A 59 0.88 -20.76 -6.24
CA ASP A 59 0.67 -19.63 -7.14
C ASP A 59 1.93 -18.75 -7.22
N ARG A 60 2.91 -19.22 -8.00
CA ARG A 60 4.24 -18.60 -8.15
C ARG A 60 4.17 -17.34 -9.01
N TYR A 61 3.55 -16.28 -8.51
CA TYR A 61 3.26 -15.05 -9.25
C TYR A 61 4.50 -14.20 -9.61
N LEU A 62 5.70 -14.53 -9.11
CA LEU A 62 6.96 -13.89 -9.54
C LEU A 62 7.76 -14.78 -10.49
N GLU A 63 7.20 -15.89 -10.99
CA GLU A 63 7.93 -16.87 -11.81
C GLU A 63 8.62 -16.24 -13.03
N THR A 64 8.00 -15.25 -13.67
CA THR A 64 8.54 -14.59 -14.87
C THR A 64 9.22 -13.26 -14.60
N ALA A 65 9.16 -12.74 -13.37
CA ALA A 65 9.82 -11.49 -13.00
C ALA A 65 11.33 -11.58 -13.26
N SER A 66 11.94 -10.54 -13.78
CA SER A 66 13.39 -10.42 -13.91
C SER A 66 14.07 -10.34 -12.54
N ILE A 67 15.39 -10.55 -12.49
CA ILE A 67 16.17 -10.42 -11.25
C ILE A 67 16.06 -9.00 -10.69
N SER A 68 16.13 -7.97 -11.55
CA SER A 68 16.01 -6.57 -11.14
C SER A 68 14.62 -6.24 -10.58
N GLU A 69 13.56 -6.86 -11.09
CA GLU A 69 12.20 -6.72 -10.53
C GLU A 69 12.09 -7.39 -9.15
N ILE A 70 12.71 -8.55 -8.95
CA ILE A 70 12.78 -9.21 -7.63
C ILE A 70 13.55 -8.33 -6.63
N GLU A 71 14.70 -7.78 -7.03
CA GLU A 71 15.49 -6.88 -6.19
C GLU A 71 14.70 -5.64 -5.80
N LYS A 72 14.11 -4.95 -6.78
CA LYS A 72 13.28 -3.76 -6.56
C LYS A 72 12.11 -4.07 -5.62
N ARG A 73 11.38 -5.14 -5.87
CA ARG A 73 10.25 -5.56 -5.03
C ARG A 73 10.72 -5.90 -3.61
N SER A 74 11.88 -6.55 -3.46
CA SER A 74 12.46 -6.83 -2.15
C SER A 74 12.80 -5.53 -1.40
N GLN A 75 13.38 -4.53 -2.08
CA GLN A 75 13.68 -3.24 -1.49
C GLN A 75 12.39 -2.54 -1.00
N GLU A 76 11.33 -2.55 -1.80
CA GLU A 76 10.03 -1.95 -1.44
C GLU A 76 9.37 -2.65 -0.24
N ILE A 77 9.37 -3.99 -0.22
CA ILE A 77 8.87 -4.79 0.91
C ILE A 77 9.70 -4.50 2.17
N ASN A 78 11.03 -4.52 2.05
CA ASN A 78 11.92 -4.27 3.18
C ASN A 78 11.70 -2.85 3.72
N PHE A 79 11.65 -1.83 2.86
CA PHE A 79 11.44 -0.45 3.27
C PHE A 79 10.11 -0.22 4.01
N ASN A 80 9.03 -0.92 3.63
CA ASN A 80 7.74 -0.88 4.33
C ASN A 80 7.71 -1.74 5.60
N SER A 81 8.50 -2.82 5.67
CA SER A 81 8.59 -3.67 6.86
C SER A 81 9.34 -2.98 8.01
N LEU A 82 10.19 -2.01 7.68
CA LEU A 82 11.09 -1.34 8.60
C LEU A 82 10.53 0.01 9.08
N THR A 83 10.70 0.24 10.37
CA THR A 83 10.43 1.51 11.04
C THR A 83 11.66 1.97 11.82
N VAL A 84 11.57 3.14 12.46
CA VAL A 84 12.63 3.67 13.33
C VAL A 84 12.06 3.83 14.73
N ASN A 85 12.69 3.19 15.71
CA ASN A 85 12.27 3.27 17.11
C ASN A 85 12.70 4.61 17.77
N ASP A 86 12.28 4.81 19.02
CA ASP A 86 12.55 6.06 19.75
C ASP A 86 14.04 6.32 19.98
N ASN A 87 14.88 5.29 19.94
CA ASN A 87 16.34 5.36 20.05
C ASN A 87 17.04 5.58 18.69
N GLY A 88 16.28 5.85 17.64
CA GLY A 88 16.79 6.10 16.30
C GLY A 88 17.30 4.86 15.57
N GLN A 89 16.97 3.66 16.03
CA GLN A 89 17.40 2.39 15.46
C GLN A 89 16.34 1.79 14.54
N ILE A 90 16.78 0.98 13.57
CA ILE A 90 15.88 0.19 12.72
C ILE A 90 15.09 -0.79 13.60
N SER A 91 13.79 -0.83 13.41
CA SER A 91 12.88 -1.81 13.99
C SER A 91 11.95 -2.36 12.91
N ILE A 92 11.11 -3.33 13.26
CA ILE A 92 10.16 -3.98 12.36
C ILE A 92 8.74 -3.73 12.88
N HIS A 93 7.79 -3.54 11.96
CA HIS A 93 6.37 -3.52 12.31
C HIS A 93 5.92 -4.86 12.91
N THR A 94 5.31 -4.82 14.09
CA THR A 94 4.77 -6.01 14.78
C THR A 94 3.24 -6.11 14.69
N ASP A 95 2.60 -5.12 14.07
CA ASP A 95 1.16 -5.10 13.80
C ASP A 95 0.75 -6.04 12.65
N ALA A 96 -0.54 -6.05 12.32
CA ALA A 96 -1.08 -6.84 11.22
C ALA A 96 -0.44 -6.48 9.86
N GLY A 97 -0.08 -5.22 9.64
CA GLY A 97 0.65 -4.78 8.44
C GLY A 97 2.04 -5.41 8.38
N GLY A 98 2.76 -5.44 9.51
CA GLY A 98 4.04 -6.14 9.65
C GLY A 98 3.98 -7.61 9.23
N VAL A 99 2.93 -8.33 9.62
CA VAL A 99 2.75 -9.74 9.23
C VAL A 99 2.62 -9.92 7.71
N GLU A 100 1.89 -9.01 7.04
CA GLU A 100 1.75 -9.04 5.59
C GLU A 100 3.08 -8.79 4.88
N TRP A 101 3.91 -7.86 5.38
CA TRP A 101 5.25 -7.62 4.85
C TRP A 101 6.17 -8.83 5.05
N MET A 102 6.11 -9.50 6.21
CA MET A 102 6.87 -10.73 6.45
C MET A 102 6.46 -11.87 5.51
N LYS A 103 5.16 -11.98 5.20
CA LYS A 103 4.65 -12.94 4.21
C LYS A 103 5.22 -12.66 2.83
N LEU A 104 5.15 -11.41 2.35
CA LEU A 104 5.72 -11.04 1.05
C LEU A 104 7.25 -11.23 1.00
N GLY A 105 7.95 -10.90 2.09
CA GLY A 105 9.39 -11.17 2.21
C GLY A 105 9.72 -12.67 2.18
N THR A 106 8.86 -13.52 2.74
CA THR A 106 8.98 -14.97 2.64
C THR A 106 8.79 -15.47 1.21
N HIS A 107 7.85 -14.90 0.45
CA HIS A 107 7.67 -15.22 -0.97
C HIS A 107 8.91 -14.86 -1.81
N ILE A 108 9.53 -13.70 -1.55
CA ILE A 108 10.77 -13.29 -2.22
C ILE A 108 11.90 -14.28 -1.93
N GLN A 109 12.10 -14.64 -0.65
CA GLN A 109 13.12 -15.62 -0.27
C GLN A 109 12.89 -16.97 -0.95
N GLU A 110 11.63 -17.42 -1.01
CA GLU A 110 11.27 -18.65 -1.69
C GLU A 110 11.55 -18.58 -3.20
N GLU A 111 11.25 -17.46 -3.84
CA GLU A 111 11.54 -17.26 -5.26
C GLU A 111 13.04 -17.31 -5.57
N ILE A 112 13.87 -16.70 -4.71
CA ILE A 112 15.34 -16.75 -4.80
C ILE A 112 15.82 -18.20 -4.72
N ILE A 113 15.29 -18.99 -3.77
CA ILE A 113 15.62 -20.41 -3.60
C ILE A 113 15.22 -21.22 -4.84
N LEU A 114 13.99 -21.04 -5.33
CA LEU A 114 13.48 -21.76 -6.51
C LEU A 114 14.28 -21.47 -7.79
N ARG A 115 14.93 -20.30 -7.87
CA ARG A 115 15.81 -19.92 -8.99
C ARG A 115 17.27 -20.30 -8.79
N GLY A 116 17.64 -20.85 -7.63
CA GLY A 116 19.03 -21.15 -7.30
C GLY A 116 19.91 -19.90 -7.22
N LEU A 117 19.33 -18.73 -6.91
CA LEU A 117 20.07 -17.46 -6.79
C LEU A 117 20.78 -17.37 -5.44
N ASP A 118 21.99 -16.79 -5.42
CA ASP A 118 22.68 -16.46 -4.18
C ASP A 118 22.11 -15.16 -3.60
N PHE A 119 21.52 -15.23 -2.41
CA PHE A 119 20.99 -14.06 -1.71
C PHE A 119 22.03 -12.95 -1.50
N ARG A 120 23.32 -13.31 -1.39
CA ARG A 120 24.42 -12.36 -1.17
C ARG A 120 24.77 -11.53 -2.40
N THR A 121 24.38 -11.97 -3.59
CA THR A 121 24.66 -11.24 -4.84
C THR A 121 23.55 -10.26 -5.22
N LEU A 122 22.43 -10.28 -4.50
CA LEU A 122 21.25 -9.47 -4.83
C LEU A 122 21.23 -8.15 -4.05
N LYS A 123 20.78 -7.09 -4.72
CA LYS A 123 20.60 -5.75 -4.16
C LYS A 123 19.25 -5.61 -3.47
N ILE A 124 19.05 -6.32 -2.38
CA ILE A 124 17.74 -6.42 -1.71
C ILE A 124 17.56 -5.46 -0.52
N MET A 125 18.63 -4.80 -0.08
CA MET A 125 18.65 -3.96 1.14
C MET A 125 19.22 -2.55 0.88
N ASP A 126 19.27 -2.09 -0.38
CA ASP A 126 19.91 -0.81 -0.73
C ASP A 126 19.06 0.42 -0.35
N ASN A 127 17.76 0.25 -0.09
CA ASN A 127 16.84 1.32 0.27
C ASN A 127 16.29 1.07 1.69
N LEU A 128 17.01 1.54 2.71
CA LEU A 128 16.61 1.44 4.12
C LEU A 128 16.16 2.79 4.67
N PRO A 129 15.28 2.81 5.68
CA PRO A 129 14.94 4.04 6.38
C PRO A 129 16.19 4.69 6.98
N ARG A 130 16.21 6.02 7.04
CA ARG A 130 17.32 6.76 7.63
C ARG A 130 17.42 6.48 9.14
N VAL A 131 18.56 5.93 9.54
CA VAL A 131 18.91 5.67 10.94
C VAL A 131 19.51 6.93 11.57
N SER A 132 19.20 7.19 12.84
CA SER A 132 19.70 8.37 13.58
C SER A 132 20.45 8.02 14.86
N HIS A 133 20.50 6.74 15.24
CA HIS A 133 21.21 6.24 16.42
C HIS A 133 22.66 6.78 16.54
N PRO A 134 23.11 7.20 17.73
CA PRO A 134 22.43 7.13 19.03
C PRO A 134 21.39 8.23 19.29
N GLU A 135 21.26 9.19 18.39
CA GLU A 135 20.31 10.29 18.55
C GLU A 135 18.88 9.84 18.23
N PRO A 136 17.87 10.35 18.96
CA PRO A 136 16.48 10.16 18.57
C PRO A 136 16.20 10.75 17.18
N PRO A 137 15.27 10.15 16.40
CA PRO A 137 14.91 10.66 15.08
C PRO A 137 14.48 12.11 15.12
N ARG A 138 14.75 12.88 14.06
CA ARG A 138 14.28 14.27 13.94
C ARG A 138 12.77 14.36 14.12
N GLY A 139 12.03 13.39 13.59
CA GLY A 139 10.58 13.31 13.76
C GLY A 139 10.08 13.08 15.18
N LEU A 140 10.91 12.53 16.07
CA LEU A 140 10.58 12.45 17.50
C LEU A 140 11.00 13.73 18.23
N ARG A 141 12.21 14.25 17.92
CA ARG A 141 12.73 15.48 18.53
C ARG A 141 11.84 16.71 18.27
N ILE A 142 11.22 16.80 17.08
CA ILE A 142 10.33 17.92 16.73
C ILE A 142 9.10 18.01 17.66
N LEU A 143 8.66 16.88 18.22
CA LEU A 143 7.52 16.82 19.15
C LEU A 143 7.88 17.34 20.55
N LYS A 144 9.17 17.51 20.88
CA LYS A 144 9.66 18.06 22.16
C LYS A 144 9.11 17.29 23.38
N GLY A 145 9.04 15.97 23.28
CA GLY A 145 8.52 15.10 24.34
C GLY A 145 6.99 15.08 24.47
N GLN A 146 6.26 15.77 23.59
CA GLN A 146 4.79 15.68 23.54
C GLN A 146 4.38 14.38 22.86
N ALA A 147 3.40 13.69 23.44
CA ALA A 147 2.76 12.55 22.82
C ALA A 147 1.89 13.00 21.64
N LEU A 148 1.73 12.11 20.65
CA LEU A 148 0.72 12.28 19.61
C LEU A 148 -0.68 12.08 20.22
N PRO A 149 -1.74 12.66 19.64
CA PRO A 149 -3.09 12.47 20.16
C PRO A 149 -3.54 11.00 20.13
N ASP A 150 -4.21 10.55 21.19
CA ASP A 150 -4.80 9.19 21.26
C ASP A 150 -6.05 9.02 20.37
N GLN A 151 -6.65 10.13 19.96
CA GLN A 151 -7.81 10.18 19.08
C GLN A 151 -7.40 10.35 17.61
N PRO A 152 -8.23 9.95 16.63
CA PRO A 152 -7.89 10.11 15.21
C PRO A 152 -7.46 11.52 14.84
N TYR A 153 -6.28 11.64 14.23
CA TYR A 153 -5.70 12.90 13.77
C TYR A 153 -5.20 12.76 12.33
N LEU A 154 -4.91 13.89 11.69
CA LEU A 154 -4.21 13.94 10.41
C LEU A 154 -2.95 14.78 10.56
N VAL A 155 -1.90 14.46 9.83
CA VAL A 155 -0.63 15.19 9.87
C VAL A 155 -0.29 15.70 8.49
N ARG A 156 0.05 16.98 8.41
CA ARG A 156 0.76 17.54 7.27
C ARG A 156 2.22 17.73 7.64
N ILE A 157 3.10 17.17 6.81
CA ILE A 157 4.55 17.34 6.92
C ILE A 157 4.97 18.33 5.84
N GLY A 158 5.91 19.22 6.15
CA GLY A 158 6.47 20.09 5.14
C GLY A 158 7.39 21.16 5.69
N GLN A 159 7.73 22.11 4.82
CA GLN A 159 8.62 23.23 5.12
C GLN A 159 8.03 24.16 6.20
N ARG A 160 8.88 24.73 7.06
CA ARG A 160 8.52 25.41 8.31
C ARG A 160 7.61 26.58 8.02
N GLN A 161 7.95 27.37 7.02
CA GLN A 161 7.15 28.52 6.64
C GLN A 161 5.75 28.11 6.15
N HIS A 162 5.65 27.01 5.40
CA HIS A 162 4.37 26.50 4.92
C HIS A 162 3.52 25.96 6.08
N ILE A 163 4.13 25.33 7.07
CA ILE A 163 3.45 24.82 8.26
C ILE A 163 2.98 25.98 9.16
N ILE A 164 3.81 27.02 9.33
CA ILE A 164 3.44 28.26 10.04
C ILE A 164 2.26 28.94 9.35
N ASP A 165 2.30 29.10 8.02
CA ASP A 165 1.24 29.71 7.24
C ASP A 165 -0.07 28.91 7.31
N ALA A 166 0.04 27.57 7.21
CA ALA A 166 -1.10 26.68 7.34
C ALA A 166 -1.73 26.78 8.73
N TYR A 167 -0.94 26.82 9.80
CA TYR A 167 -1.46 26.91 11.17
C TYR A 167 -2.09 28.28 11.47
N SER A 168 -1.36 29.36 11.16
CA SER A 168 -1.73 30.72 11.57
C SER A 168 -2.87 31.30 10.74
N ARG A 169 -2.81 31.11 9.41
CA ARG A 169 -3.76 31.69 8.45
C ARG A 169 -4.70 30.66 7.84
N GLY A 170 -4.44 29.37 8.04
CA GLY A 170 -5.17 28.34 7.31
C GLY A 170 -4.81 28.33 5.83
N ARG A 171 -3.63 28.84 5.44
CA ARG A 171 -3.24 28.93 4.02
C ARG A 171 -2.77 27.56 3.53
N ILE A 172 -3.59 26.90 2.71
CA ILE A 172 -3.32 25.55 2.19
C ILE A 172 -3.13 25.61 0.68
N ARG A 173 -2.02 25.04 0.19
CA ARG A 173 -1.78 24.81 -1.24
C ARG A 173 -2.49 23.52 -1.66
N ILE A 174 -3.32 23.61 -2.69
CA ILE A 174 -3.96 22.50 -3.36
C ILE A 174 -3.27 22.33 -4.72
N ALA A 175 -2.70 21.16 -4.97
CA ALA A 175 -1.85 20.92 -6.13
C ALA A 175 -2.48 19.90 -7.08
N PRO A 176 -2.29 20.06 -8.41
CA PRO A 176 -2.75 19.08 -9.37
C PRO A 176 -1.91 17.79 -9.26
N ALA A 177 -2.52 16.64 -9.48
CA ALA A 177 -1.92 15.31 -9.38
C ALA A 177 -0.69 15.17 -10.28
N VAL A 178 -0.77 15.71 -11.50
CA VAL A 178 0.35 15.72 -12.46
C VAL A 178 1.63 16.37 -11.90
N SER A 179 1.52 17.33 -10.97
CA SER A 179 2.70 18.00 -10.41
C SER A 179 3.57 17.10 -9.52
N TYR A 180 3.05 15.96 -9.06
CA TYR A 180 3.83 14.99 -8.27
C TYR A 180 4.74 14.12 -9.15
N SER A 181 4.58 14.15 -10.47
CA SER A 181 5.47 13.44 -11.41
C SER A 181 6.79 14.18 -11.67
N ASP A 182 7.00 15.36 -11.08
CA ASP A 182 8.19 16.19 -11.26
C ASP A 182 9.47 15.45 -10.80
N PRO A 183 10.46 15.25 -11.69
CA PRO A 183 11.71 14.56 -11.36
C PRO A 183 12.55 15.22 -10.27
N SER A 184 12.35 16.52 -9.99
CA SER A 184 13.06 17.26 -8.94
C SER A 184 12.55 16.98 -7.53
N LEU A 185 11.38 16.35 -7.42
CA LEU A 185 10.83 15.92 -6.14
C LEU A 185 11.62 14.73 -5.59
N ASN A 186 11.74 14.66 -4.27
CA ASN A 186 12.37 13.52 -3.61
C ASN A 186 11.54 12.24 -3.79
N ILE A 187 12.15 11.09 -3.50
CA ILE A 187 11.54 9.78 -3.75
C ILE A 187 10.24 9.57 -2.95
N ALA A 188 10.10 10.19 -1.78
CA ALA A 188 8.89 10.08 -0.97
C ALA A 188 7.70 10.87 -1.55
N ILE A 189 7.97 11.96 -2.27
CA ILE A 189 6.93 12.83 -2.85
C ILE A 189 6.66 12.47 -4.31
N ARG A 190 7.69 12.10 -5.07
CA ARG A 190 7.59 11.86 -6.51
C ARG A 190 6.73 10.63 -6.79
N ASP A 191 5.58 10.83 -7.43
CA ASP A 191 4.67 9.77 -7.84
C ASP A 191 3.93 10.12 -9.14
N ASP A 192 3.66 9.11 -9.96
CA ASP A 192 2.84 9.26 -11.18
C ASP A 192 1.38 8.98 -10.82
N GLU A 193 0.77 9.96 -10.13
CA GLU A 193 -0.59 9.90 -9.57
C GLU A 193 -1.70 9.64 -10.62
N LEU A 194 -1.37 9.78 -11.90
CA LEU A 194 -2.30 9.55 -13.02
C LEU A 194 -2.12 8.17 -13.67
N LYS A 195 -1.22 7.33 -13.15
CA LYS A 195 -0.98 6.00 -13.71
C LYS A 195 -0.99 4.92 -12.64
N VAL A 196 -1.81 3.91 -12.88
CA VAL A 196 -1.83 2.68 -12.09
C VAL A 196 -1.20 1.58 -12.92
N LYS A 197 -0.15 0.94 -12.38
CA LYS A 197 0.58 -0.14 -13.06
C LYS A 197 0.37 -1.46 -12.34
N THR A 198 -0.21 -2.43 -13.04
CA THR A 198 -0.47 -3.77 -12.50
C THR A 198 0.15 -4.83 -13.37
N ILE A 199 0.53 -5.95 -12.78
CA ILE A 199 1.09 -7.12 -13.44
C ILE A 199 0.01 -8.20 -13.52
N LEU A 200 -0.29 -8.63 -14.74
CA LEU A 200 -1.19 -9.75 -15.01
C LEU A 200 -0.35 -10.98 -15.32
N SER A 201 -0.58 -12.06 -14.58
CA SER A 201 0.05 -13.36 -14.82
C SER A 201 -0.17 -13.82 -16.26
N ARG A 202 0.86 -14.34 -16.92
CA ARG A 202 0.72 -14.98 -18.24
C ARG A 202 -0.16 -16.22 -18.22
N LYS A 203 -0.35 -16.84 -17.05
CA LYS A 203 -1.04 -18.14 -16.92
C LYS A 203 -2.49 -18.01 -17.37
N GLY A 204 -2.85 -18.78 -18.40
CA GLY A 204 -4.21 -18.79 -18.95
C GLY A 204 -4.57 -17.56 -19.79
N VAL A 205 -3.59 -16.72 -20.16
CA VAL A 205 -3.81 -15.57 -21.04
C VAL A 205 -3.47 -15.95 -22.47
N LEU A 206 -4.42 -15.70 -23.38
CA LEU A 206 -4.22 -15.79 -24.82
C LEU A 206 -4.33 -14.40 -25.43
N ILE A 207 -3.33 -14.02 -26.23
CA ILE A 207 -3.30 -12.76 -26.96
C ILE A 207 -3.71 -13.01 -28.40
N GLN A 208 -4.58 -12.15 -28.91
CA GLN A 208 -5.02 -12.18 -30.29
C GLN A 208 -4.64 -10.86 -30.96
N LYS A 209 -3.94 -10.95 -32.09
CA LYS A 209 -3.58 -9.78 -32.89
C LYS A 209 -4.79 -9.35 -33.71
N ILE A 210 -5.09 -8.06 -33.71
CA ILE A 210 -6.17 -7.47 -34.51
C ILE A 210 -5.53 -6.53 -35.53
N ASP A 211 -6.01 -6.58 -36.76
CA ASP A 211 -5.69 -5.62 -37.81
C ASP A 211 -6.39 -4.29 -37.48
N GLU A 212 -5.61 -3.23 -37.27
CA GLU A 212 -6.14 -1.94 -36.82
C GLU A 212 -7.09 -1.29 -37.82
N PHE A 213 -6.94 -1.58 -39.13
CA PHE A 213 -7.76 -0.98 -40.18
C PHE A 213 -9.06 -1.74 -40.44
N SER A 214 -9.00 -3.07 -40.47
CA SER A 214 -10.14 -3.93 -40.79
C SER A 214 -10.86 -4.48 -39.56
N GLY A 215 -10.27 -4.37 -38.37
CA GLY A 215 -10.76 -4.97 -37.13
C GLY A 215 -10.72 -6.50 -37.13
N LYS A 216 -10.12 -7.12 -38.15
CA LYS A 216 -10.06 -8.59 -38.28
C LYS A 216 -8.93 -9.17 -37.46
N ILE A 217 -9.17 -10.35 -36.91
CA ILE A 217 -8.16 -11.15 -36.23
C ILE A 217 -7.07 -11.55 -37.24
N ILE A 218 -5.82 -11.30 -36.89
CA ILE A 218 -4.63 -11.72 -37.64
C ILE A 218 -4.01 -12.92 -36.92
N GLY A 219 -3.95 -14.05 -37.62
CA GLY A 219 -3.24 -15.24 -37.15
C GLY A 219 -3.93 -15.97 -35.98
N ALA A 220 -3.25 -17.00 -35.48
CA ALA A 220 -3.71 -17.76 -34.32
C ALA A 220 -3.43 -17.00 -33.00
N PRO A 221 -4.25 -17.19 -31.96
CA PRO A 221 -3.92 -16.74 -30.62
C PRO A 221 -2.58 -17.31 -30.16
N PHE A 222 -1.85 -16.55 -29.34
CA PHE A 222 -0.56 -16.97 -28.79
C PHE A 222 -0.47 -16.65 -27.29
N GLU A 223 0.34 -17.42 -26.57
CA GLU A 223 0.64 -17.16 -25.16
C GLU A 223 1.76 -16.13 -25.02
N PRO A 224 1.68 -15.21 -24.05
CA PRO A 224 2.77 -14.27 -23.81
C PRO A 224 3.98 -14.97 -23.17
N LEU A 225 5.19 -14.52 -23.54
CA LEU A 225 6.45 -15.07 -23.02
C LEU A 225 6.63 -14.81 -21.52
N GLY A 226 6.11 -13.69 -21.02
CA GLY A 226 6.18 -13.28 -19.63
C GLY A 226 4.89 -12.62 -19.17
N ASP A 227 4.84 -12.23 -17.91
CA ASP A 227 3.71 -11.51 -17.35
C ASP A 227 3.50 -10.16 -18.05
N LEU A 228 2.25 -9.73 -18.12
CA LEU A 228 1.86 -8.52 -18.83
C LEU A 228 1.79 -7.33 -17.87
N THR A 229 2.46 -6.23 -18.21
CA THR A 229 2.28 -4.96 -17.51
C THR A 229 1.09 -4.21 -18.10
N ILE A 230 0.05 -4.03 -17.30
CA ILE A 230 -1.13 -3.22 -17.63
C ILE A 230 -0.96 -1.87 -16.97
N THR A 231 -0.91 -0.80 -17.77
CA THR A 231 -0.97 0.57 -17.28
C THR A 231 -2.36 1.13 -17.54
N ARG A 232 -3.01 1.66 -16.50
CA ARG A 232 -4.26 2.41 -16.63
C ARG A 232 -3.95 3.88 -16.44
N ASP A 233 -4.22 4.67 -17.46
CA ASP A 233 -4.13 6.12 -17.40
C ASP A 233 -5.44 6.72 -16.86
N ILE A 234 -5.30 7.66 -15.94
CA ILE A 234 -6.39 8.51 -15.47
C ILE A 234 -6.39 9.74 -16.38
N ASN A 235 -7.35 9.77 -17.30
CA ASN A 235 -7.40 10.78 -18.36
C ASN A 235 -7.69 12.20 -17.86
N ASP A 236 -8.43 12.32 -16.76
CA ASP A 236 -8.73 13.59 -16.12
C ASP A 236 -7.72 13.86 -15.00
N ASN A 237 -7.14 15.06 -14.99
CA ASN A 237 -6.37 15.49 -13.84
C ASN A 237 -7.27 15.59 -12.60
N PHE A 238 -6.66 15.69 -11.43
CA PHE A 238 -7.37 16.02 -10.20
C PHE A 238 -6.49 16.86 -9.31
N PHE A 239 -7.11 17.62 -8.42
CA PHE A 239 -6.37 18.29 -7.36
C PHE A 239 -6.33 17.40 -6.13
N VAL A 240 -5.20 17.39 -5.43
CA VAL A 240 -5.02 16.57 -4.24
C VAL A 240 -4.30 17.32 -3.12
N LEU A 241 -4.80 17.07 -1.92
CA LEU A 241 -4.16 17.38 -0.65
C LEU A 241 -3.86 16.06 0.06
N CYS A 242 -2.58 15.74 0.19
CA CYS A 242 -2.10 14.57 0.90
C CYS A 242 -1.84 14.90 2.37
N LEU A 243 -2.31 14.05 3.27
CA LEU A 243 -2.08 14.07 4.70
C LEU A 243 -1.71 12.66 5.17
N THR A 244 -1.13 12.51 6.35
CA THR A 244 -0.82 11.21 6.97
C THR A 244 -1.75 10.96 8.16
N GLN A 245 -2.30 9.75 8.29
CA GLN A 245 -3.14 9.40 9.44
C GLN A 245 -2.36 8.85 10.63
N GLN A 246 -1.23 8.21 10.36
CA GLN A 246 -0.37 7.61 11.36
C GLN A 246 1.05 8.11 11.15
N TYR A 247 1.39 9.13 11.92
CA TYR A 247 2.71 9.74 11.83
C TYR A 247 3.78 8.80 12.36
N GLN A 248 4.82 8.57 11.55
CA GLN A 248 6.02 7.85 11.96
C GLN A 248 7.22 8.83 11.99
N PRO A 249 8.09 8.77 13.01
CA PRO A 249 9.22 9.70 13.13
C PRO A 249 10.11 9.79 11.88
N ARG A 250 10.31 8.67 11.16
CA ARG A 250 11.08 8.63 9.90
C ARG A 250 10.51 9.53 8.79
N GLN A 251 9.18 9.75 8.77
CA GLN A 251 8.53 10.50 7.70
C GLN A 251 9.00 11.95 7.65
N LEU A 252 9.39 12.57 8.78
CA LEU A 252 9.91 13.94 8.72
C LEU A 252 11.18 14.03 7.88
N ASP A 253 12.06 13.04 7.96
CA ASP A 253 13.27 12.98 7.15
C ASP A 253 12.95 12.53 5.72
N ASP A 254 12.08 11.53 5.53
CA ASP A 254 11.71 11.03 4.20
C ASP A 254 11.06 12.13 3.33
N PHE A 255 10.29 13.05 3.94
CA PHE A 255 9.64 14.17 3.24
C PHE A 255 10.48 15.46 3.23
N ASP A 256 11.75 15.42 3.65
CA ASP A 256 12.62 16.60 3.81
C ASP A 256 11.94 17.74 4.60
N GLY A 257 11.16 17.37 5.61
CA GLY A 257 10.39 18.30 6.42
C GLY A 257 11.18 18.89 7.59
N ASP A 258 10.71 20.04 8.05
CA ASP A 258 11.16 20.76 9.25
C ASP A 258 9.96 21.28 10.08
N GLY A 259 8.73 20.91 9.68
CA GLY A 259 7.50 21.23 10.36
C GLY A 259 6.43 20.14 10.25
N LEU A 260 5.63 20.05 11.30
CA LEU A 260 4.43 19.22 11.41
C LEU A 260 3.23 20.10 11.76
N LEU A 261 2.13 19.89 11.05
CA LEU A 261 0.80 20.37 11.45
C LEU A 261 -0.04 19.14 11.81
N ILE A 262 -0.31 18.96 13.09
CA ILE A 262 -1.14 17.87 13.62
C ILE A 262 -2.57 18.39 13.74
N ILE A 263 -3.45 17.94 12.85
CA ILE A 263 -4.87 18.29 12.80
C ILE A 263 -5.63 17.37 13.76
N THR A 264 -5.95 17.88 14.94
CA THR A 264 -6.61 17.14 16.03
C THR A 264 -8.12 17.04 15.87
N ASN A 265 -8.72 17.83 14.97
CA ASN A 265 -10.13 17.69 14.60
C ASN A 265 -10.28 17.61 13.06
N PRO A 266 -10.03 16.42 12.46
CA PRO A 266 -10.10 16.22 11.02
C PRO A 266 -11.42 16.65 10.40
N ARG A 267 -12.55 16.36 11.07
CA ARG A 267 -13.89 16.72 10.58
C ARG A 267 -14.07 18.23 10.44
N ARG A 268 -13.64 19.01 11.44
CA ARG A 268 -13.74 20.48 11.40
C ARG A 268 -12.77 21.08 10.39
N PHE A 269 -11.58 20.51 10.26
CA PHE A 269 -10.62 20.89 9.22
C PHE A 269 -11.20 20.66 7.82
N GLN A 270 -11.70 19.45 7.53
CA GLN A 270 -12.32 19.10 6.24
C GLN A 270 -13.47 20.04 5.89
N LYS A 271 -14.40 20.32 6.82
CA LYS A 271 -15.51 21.26 6.58
C LYS A 271 -15.04 22.68 6.24
N ARG A 272 -13.97 23.16 6.89
CA ARG A 272 -13.40 24.48 6.60
C ARG A 272 -12.71 24.49 5.24
N LEU A 273 -11.97 23.44 4.93
CA LEU A 273 -11.29 23.29 3.66
C LEU A 273 -12.27 23.22 2.49
N GLU A 274 -13.31 22.40 2.61
CA GLU A 274 -14.37 22.26 1.61
C GLU A 274 -15.03 23.60 1.31
N ARG A 275 -15.41 24.36 2.34
CA ARG A 275 -15.97 25.71 2.18
C ARG A 275 -15.01 26.65 1.48
N ALA A 276 -13.73 26.64 1.87
CA ALA A 276 -12.72 27.52 1.30
C ALA A 276 -12.40 27.18 -0.17
N VAL A 277 -12.35 25.88 -0.51
CA VAL A 277 -12.19 25.44 -1.90
C VAL A 277 -13.43 25.78 -2.72
N ASN A 278 -14.65 25.52 -2.22
CA ASN A 278 -15.88 25.84 -2.95
C ASN A 278 -16.04 27.35 -3.21
N ALA A 279 -15.46 28.21 -2.37
CA ALA A 279 -15.45 29.66 -2.60
C ALA A 279 -14.52 30.07 -3.77
N VAL A 280 -13.42 29.34 -4.01
CA VAL A 280 -12.42 29.65 -5.06
C VAL A 280 -12.67 28.85 -6.35
N ARG A 281 -13.12 27.61 -6.21
CA ARG A 281 -13.35 26.62 -7.27
C ARG A 281 -14.68 25.89 -7.02
N PRO A 282 -15.84 26.59 -7.17
CA PRO A 282 -17.17 25.98 -6.99
C PRO A 282 -17.48 24.89 -8.03
N ASP A 283 -16.68 24.79 -9.09
CA ASP A 283 -16.81 23.79 -10.15
C ASP A 283 -16.26 22.41 -9.77
N LEU A 284 -15.51 22.32 -8.67
CA LEU A 284 -14.86 21.09 -8.23
C LEU A 284 -15.69 20.33 -7.20
N LYS A 285 -15.67 18.99 -7.28
CA LYS A 285 -16.29 18.11 -6.29
C LYS A 285 -15.25 17.46 -5.40
N MET A 286 -15.43 17.54 -4.08
CA MET A 286 -14.50 16.97 -3.12
C MET A 286 -14.85 15.52 -2.76
N THR A 287 -13.84 14.66 -2.68
CA THR A 287 -13.89 13.36 -2.01
C THR A 287 -12.74 13.30 -1.00
N ALA A 288 -12.94 12.68 0.16
CA ALA A 288 -11.89 12.54 1.16
C ALA A 288 -11.89 11.12 1.73
N SER A 289 -10.75 10.44 1.68
CA SER A 289 -10.63 9.06 2.12
C SER A 289 -9.18 8.65 2.37
N GLU A 290 -9.04 7.55 3.09
CA GLU A 290 -7.82 6.75 3.16
C GLU A 290 -7.43 6.24 1.78
N VAL A 291 -6.11 6.20 1.55
CA VAL A 291 -5.54 5.63 0.34
C VAL A 291 -5.55 4.10 0.42
N VAL A 292 -6.01 3.49 -0.66
CA VAL A 292 -5.91 2.04 -0.86
C VAL A 292 -4.58 1.72 -1.51
N TYR A 293 -3.73 1.01 -0.79
CA TYR A 293 -2.45 0.55 -1.31
C TYR A 293 -2.61 -0.76 -2.07
N TYR A 294 -2.16 -0.81 -3.32
CA TYR A 294 -2.26 -2.00 -4.15
C TYR A 294 -0.89 -2.63 -4.39
N ASP A 295 -0.85 -3.97 -4.39
CA ASP A 295 0.30 -4.75 -4.83
C ASP A 295 0.23 -4.92 -6.35
N PRO A 296 1.22 -4.43 -7.13
CA PRO A 296 1.22 -4.57 -8.57
C PRO A 296 1.07 -6.02 -9.05
N TYR A 297 1.57 -7.01 -8.31
CA TYR A 297 1.48 -8.43 -8.69
C TYR A 297 0.22 -9.13 -8.19
N LYS A 298 -0.54 -8.48 -7.32
CA LYS A 298 -1.81 -8.98 -6.80
C LYS A 298 -2.86 -7.87 -6.85
N PRO A 299 -3.11 -7.30 -8.04
CA PRO A 299 -4.10 -6.24 -8.15
C PRO A 299 -5.46 -6.84 -7.82
N ASP A 300 -6.23 -6.18 -6.96
CA ASP A 300 -7.67 -6.44 -6.86
C ASP A 300 -8.38 -5.54 -7.89
N PRO A 301 -8.84 -6.08 -9.02
CA PRO A 301 -9.39 -5.25 -10.10
C PRO A 301 -10.66 -4.51 -9.70
N ALA A 302 -11.38 -4.98 -8.69
CA ALA A 302 -12.62 -4.37 -8.19
C ALA A 302 -12.35 -3.15 -7.30
N HIS A 303 -11.12 -2.99 -6.79
CA HIS A 303 -10.79 -2.04 -5.72
C HIS A 303 -9.69 -1.05 -6.10
N ILE A 304 -9.63 -0.62 -7.37
CA ILE A 304 -8.71 0.45 -7.79
C ILE A 304 -9.47 1.77 -8.04
N PRO A 305 -9.90 2.50 -6.99
CA PRO A 305 -10.46 3.85 -7.16
C PRO A 305 -9.36 4.82 -7.59
N GLY A 306 -9.34 5.21 -8.87
CA GLY A 306 -8.21 5.88 -9.52
C GLY A 306 -7.49 6.97 -8.71
N HIS A 307 -8.22 7.90 -8.07
CA HIS A 307 -7.60 9.02 -7.33
C HIS A 307 -7.25 8.72 -5.87
N LEU A 308 -7.67 7.58 -5.33
CA LEU A 308 -7.47 7.13 -3.95
C LEU A 308 -6.63 5.86 -3.86
N VAL A 309 -5.91 5.51 -4.92
CA VAL A 309 -4.99 4.37 -4.91
C VAL A 309 -3.56 4.83 -4.95
N LYS A 310 -2.69 4.01 -4.38
CA LYS A 310 -1.25 4.24 -4.46
C LYS A 310 -0.52 2.90 -4.48
N ASP A 311 0.63 2.88 -5.15
CA ASP A 311 1.50 1.72 -5.15
C ASP A 311 1.91 1.37 -3.70
N PHE A 312 1.87 0.09 -3.35
CA PHE A 312 2.20 -0.39 -2.00
C PHE A 312 3.58 0.05 -1.50
N ARG A 313 4.52 0.42 -2.38
CA ARG A 313 5.84 0.95 -2.00
C ARG A 313 5.75 2.22 -1.13
N TYR A 314 4.63 2.92 -1.18
CA TYR A 314 4.35 4.10 -0.37
C TYR A 314 3.50 3.82 0.89
N TRP A 315 3.26 2.55 1.23
CA TRP A 315 2.40 2.18 2.36
C TRP A 315 2.84 2.81 3.68
N TYR A 316 4.15 2.93 3.93
CA TYR A 316 4.67 3.58 5.14
C TYR A 316 4.19 5.04 5.33
N GLN A 317 3.64 5.69 4.30
CA GLN A 317 3.13 7.06 4.36
C GLN A 317 1.75 7.17 5.04
N GLN A 318 0.98 6.07 5.06
CA GLN A 318 -0.37 5.98 5.66
C GLN A 318 -1.25 7.17 5.26
N GLU A 319 -1.40 7.35 3.95
CA GLU A 319 -1.91 8.57 3.35
C GLU A 319 -3.45 8.66 3.44
N PHE A 320 -3.92 9.86 3.78
CA PHE A 320 -5.30 10.30 3.65
C PHE A 320 -5.35 11.43 2.63
N ARG A 321 -6.17 11.24 1.61
CA ARG A 321 -6.32 12.21 0.52
C ARG A 321 -7.61 12.97 0.65
N MET A 322 -7.53 14.27 0.41
CA MET A 322 -8.66 15.07 -0.02
C MET A 322 -8.43 15.39 -1.49
N VAL A 323 -9.36 14.94 -2.33
CA VAL A 323 -9.27 15.03 -3.78
C VAL A 323 -10.40 15.89 -4.31
N TRP A 324 -10.10 16.73 -5.30
CA TRP A 324 -11.09 17.51 -6.03
C TRP A 324 -11.05 17.17 -7.50
N THR A 325 -12.21 16.79 -8.04
CA THR A 325 -12.37 16.35 -9.43
C THR A 325 -13.42 17.16 -10.17
N LYS A 326 -13.27 17.19 -11.48
CA LYS A 326 -14.25 17.67 -12.46
C LYS A 326 -13.95 16.99 -13.80
N PRO A 327 -14.97 16.60 -14.60
CA PRO A 327 -14.73 16.03 -15.92
C PRO A 327 -13.93 16.97 -16.82
N GLY A 328 -12.94 16.43 -17.54
CA GLY A 328 -12.11 17.20 -18.48
C GLY A 328 -11.12 18.16 -17.83
N LEU A 329 -10.72 17.91 -16.57
CA LEU A 329 -9.73 18.76 -15.90
C LEU A 329 -8.35 18.60 -16.57
N GLY A 330 -7.80 19.72 -17.07
CA GLY A 330 -6.58 19.74 -17.87
C GLY A 330 -5.30 19.38 -17.09
N LEU A 331 -4.30 18.86 -17.79
CA LEU A 331 -2.97 18.57 -17.23
C LEU A 331 -2.12 19.82 -16.98
N ASP A 332 -2.51 20.97 -17.54
CA ASP A 332 -1.85 22.27 -17.39
C ASP A 332 -2.40 23.11 -16.23
N GLU A 333 -3.35 22.57 -15.45
CA GLU A 333 -3.89 23.22 -14.25
C GLU A 333 -2.77 23.61 -13.30
N LYS A 334 -2.91 24.80 -12.70
CA LYS A 334 -1.93 25.34 -11.76
C LYS A 334 -2.36 25.09 -10.32
N PRO A 335 -1.42 24.87 -9.39
CA PRO A 335 -1.77 24.82 -7.98
C PRO A 335 -2.42 26.14 -7.55
N PHE A 336 -3.38 26.06 -6.64
CA PHE A 336 -4.03 27.23 -6.06
C PHE A 336 -3.96 27.18 -4.53
N PHE A 337 -4.29 28.31 -3.90
CA PHE A 337 -4.28 28.45 -2.44
C PHE A 337 -5.67 28.80 -1.95
N VAL A 338 -5.98 28.32 -0.75
CA VAL A 338 -7.19 28.68 -0.01
C VAL A 338 -6.82 29.08 1.40
N GLU A 339 -7.66 29.89 2.05
CA GLU A 339 -7.48 30.32 3.43
C GLU A 339 -8.65 29.84 4.30
N LEU A 340 -8.34 29.04 5.33
CA LEU A 340 -9.32 28.47 6.26
C LEU A 340 -9.54 29.34 7.50
N GLY A 341 -8.78 30.42 7.62
CA GLY A 341 -8.54 31.12 8.88
C GLY A 341 -7.66 30.30 9.82
N THR A 342 -7.36 30.85 10.99
CA THR A 342 -6.50 30.18 11.97
C THR A 342 -6.99 28.76 12.33
N LEU A 343 -6.05 27.82 12.38
CA LEU A 343 -6.30 26.44 12.81
C LEU A 343 -6.13 26.25 14.32
N LYS A 344 -5.91 27.35 15.08
CA LYS A 344 -5.88 27.32 16.54
C LYS A 344 -7.15 26.65 17.08
N GLY A 345 -6.95 25.67 17.97
CA GLY A 345 -8.04 24.90 18.59
C GLY A 345 -8.56 23.72 17.76
N ILE A 346 -8.05 23.49 16.55
CA ILE A 346 -8.33 22.27 15.75
C ILE A 346 -7.07 21.58 15.22
N ALA A 347 -5.90 22.19 15.48
CA ALA A 347 -4.60 21.66 15.14
C ALA A 347 -3.55 22.14 16.15
N SER A 348 -2.41 21.47 16.13
CA SER A 348 -1.17 21.83 16.80
C SER A 348 -0.05 21.93 15.77
N MET A 349 0.94 22.78 16.03
CA MET A 349 2.06 23.00 15.13
C MET A 349 3.38 22.72 15.86
N TYR A 350 4.27 21.99 15.20
CA TYR A 350 5.62 21.73 15.67
C TYR A 350 6.59 22.08 14.55
N VAL A 351 7.57 22.94 14.82
CA VAL A 351 8.57 23.36 13.84
C VAL A 351 9.94 23.43 14.51
N PHE A 352 10.99 23.12 13.75
CA PHE A 352 12.35 23.41 14.21
C PHE A 352 12.62 24.92 14.26
N PRO A 353 13.55 25.36 15.14
CA PRO A 353 14.07 26.72 15.08
C PRO A 353 14.78 26.99 13.75
N LYS A 354 14.92 28.27 13.38
CA LYS A 354 15.68 28.67 12.19
C LYS A 354 17.18 28.41 12.38
#